data_AF-A0A7W1XEN2-F1
#
_entry.id   AF-A0A7W1XEN2-F1
#
_cell.length_a   1.000
_cell.length_b   1.000
_cell.length_c   1.000
_cell.angle_alpha   90.00
_cell.angle_beta   90.00
_cell.angle_gamma   90.00
#
_symmetry.space_group_name_H-M   'P 1'
#
loop_
_entity.id
_entity.type
_entity.pdbx_description
1 polymer ?
#
loop_
_entity_poly.entity_id
_entity_poly.type
_entity_poly.pdbx_seq_one_letter_code
_entity_poly.pdbx_strand_id
1 'polypeptide(L)'
;MSLLQFRAWYTPFKGKTIGQEMKYGQAGRLITHAEMAPDKYVLMQSTGLKDKNGVGIFDGDIVLVNVSNGFDHLVNEKTIVQESGFHSGLICKSLASGMEYRVFKHKKMDYEYEVIGNIYENSELLEEQR
;
A
#
# COMPACT_ATOMS: atom_id res chain seq x y z
N MET A 1 21.90 -1.89 4.02
CA MET A 1 21.19 -0.62 4.26
C MET A 1 20.29 -0.41 3.05
N SER A 2 18.98 -0.63 3.15
CA SER A 2 18.07 -0.30 2.03
C SER A 2 17.84 1.21 2.03
N LEU A 3 17.90 1.82 0.85
CA LEU A 3 17.54 3.22 0.67
C LEU A 3 16.04 3.38 0.98
N LEU A 4 15.66 4.54 1.55
CA LEU A 4 14.27 4.90 1.72
C LEU A 4 13.64 5.09 0.32
N GLN A 5 12.58 4.33 0.03
CA GLN A 5 11.89 4.36 -1.27
C GLN A 5 10.43 4.72 -1.07
N PHE A 6 9.88 5.51 -1.99
CA PHE A 6 8.47 5.89 -2.04
C PHE A 6 7.91 5.65 -3.44
N ARG A 7 6.63 5.31 -3.50
CA ARG A 7 5.81 5.42 -4.72
C ARG A 7 4.62 6.34 -4.45
N ALA A 8 3.96 6.83 -5.49
CA ALA A 8 2.85 7.78 -5.35
C ALA A 8 1.66 7.37 -6.21
N TRP A 9 0.45 7.57 -5.69
CA TRP A 9 -0.80 7.40 -6.43
C TRP A 9 -1.42 8.76 -6.73
N TYR A 10 -1.77 9.01 -8.00
CA TYR A 10 -2.33 10.29 -8.44
C TYR A 10 -3.86 10.31 -8.28
N THR A 11 -4.36 11.24 -7.48
CA THR A 11 -5.77 11.43 -7.10
C THR A 11 -6.22 12.88 -7.31
N PRO A 12 -6.34 13.36 -8.56
CA PRO A 12 -6.64 14.78 -8.85
C PRO A 12 -7.98 15.29 -8.33
N PHE A 13 -8.89 14.37 -7.95
CA PHE A 13 -10.26 14.69 -7.55
C PHE A 13 -10.57 14.36 -6.08
N LYS A 14 -9.56 13.99 -5.26
CA LYS A 14 -9.78 13.67 -3.85
C LYS A 14 -10.43 14.87 -3.14
N GLY A 15 -11.63 14.68 -2.58
CA GLY A 15 -12.37 15.73 -1.87
C GLY A 15 -13.07 16.78 -2.74
N LYS A 16 -13.11 16.65 -4.07
CA LYS A 16 -13.85 17.56 -4.96
C LYS A 16 -15.21 16.98 -5.35
N THR A 17 -16.25 17.80 -5.31
CA THR A 17 -17.57 17.47 -5.89
C THR A 17 -17.45 17.40 -7.41
N ILE A 18 -17.89 16.30 -8.01
CA ILE A 18 -17.94 16.14 -9.48
C ILE A 18 -18.83 17.27 -10.03
N GLY A 19 -18.24 18.20 -10.80
CA GLY A 19 -18.94 19.33 -11.41
C GLY A 19 -18.36 20.72 -11.14
N GLN A 20 -17.36 20.87 -10.26
CA GLN A 20 -16.69 22.16 -10.03
C GLN A 20 -15.19 22.14 -10.36
N GLU A 21 -14.86 22.13 -11.66
CA GLU A 21 -13.69 22.86 -12.19
C GLU A 21 -13.69 22.89 -13.73
N MET A 22 -14.48 23.80 -14.31
CA MET A 22 -14.07 24.47 -15.54
C MET A 22 -13.71 25.91 -15.19
N LYS A 23 -12.48 26.11 -14.70
CA LYS A 23 -11.90 27.46 -14.65
C LYS A 23 -11.32 27.77 -16.02
N TYR A 24 -12.06 28.56 -16.80
CA TYR A 24 -11.57 29.21 -18.01
C TYR A 24 -10.22 29.88 -17.72
N GLY A 25 -9.20 29.56 -18.51
CA GLY A 25 -7.97 30.35 -18.63
C GLY A 25 -6.77 29.84 -17.84
N GLN A 26 -6.02 28.92 -18.44
CA GLN A 26 -4.55 28.94 -18.32
C GLN A 26 -3.94 28.80 -19.72
N ALA A 27 -3.92 29.91 -20.44
CA ALA A 27 -3.10 30.11 -21.64
C ALA A 27 -1.62 30.33 -21.26
N GLY A 28 -1.07 29.47 -20.39
CA GLY A 28 0.28 29.60 -19.81
C GLY A 28 1.08 28.30 -19.84
N ARG A 29 0.71 27.36 -20.73
CA ARG A 29 1.25 25.99 -20.82
C ARG A 29 2.70 25.90 -21.33
N LEU A 30 3.49 26.98 -21.18
CA LEU A 30 4.88 27.10 -21.63
C LEU A 30 5.90 27.26 -20.48
N ILE A 31 5.45 27.30 -19.22
CA ILE A 31 6.34 27.10 -18.05
C ILE A 31 6.04 25.72 -17.48
N THR A 32 6.48 24.69 -18.20
CA THR A 32 6.21 23.26 -17.97
C THR A 32 7.04 22.63 -16.86
N HIS A 33 7.49 23.41 -15.87
CA HIS A 33 8.09 22.86 -14.65
C HIS A 33 7.49 23.54 -13.41
N ALA A 34 6.92 22.71 -12.53
CA ALA A 34 6.77 22.94 -11.10
C ALA A 34 5.53 23.68 -10.52
N GLU A 35 4.34 23.53 -11.09
CA GLU A 35 3.14 23.49 -10.22
C GLU A 35 2.92 22.04 -9.77
N MET A 36 3.79 21.54 -8.88
CA MET A 36 3.46 20.32 -8.15
C MET A 36 2.26 20.64 -7.25
N ALA A 37 1.16 19.93 -7.46
CA ALA A 37 0.04 19.91 -6.53
C ALA A 37 0.20 18.67 -5.64
N PRO A 38 1.04 18.72 -4.58
CA PRO A 38 1.36 17.56 -3.74
C PRO A 38 0.09 16.92 -3.16
N ASP A 39 -0.94 17.73 -2.89
CA ASP A 39 -2.25 17.27 -2.39
C ASP A 39 -3.00 16.34 -3.36
N LYS A 40 -2.62 16.33 -4.65
CA LYS A 40 -3.15 15.40 -5.64
C LYS A 40 -2.47 14.04 -5.60
N TYR A 41 -1.49 13.82 -4.73
CA TYR A 41 -0.77 12.55 -4.65
C TYR A 41 -0.89 11.94 -3.26
N VAL A 42 -1.03 10.62 -3.22
CA VAL A 42 -0.89 9.85 -1.98
C VAL A 42 0.44 9.12 -2.03
N LEU A 43 1.33 9.45 -1.10
CA LEU A 43 2.64 8.80 -0.97
C LEU A 43 2.50 7.47 -0.23
N MET A 44 3.21 6.46 -0.70
CA MET A 44 3.29 5.13 -0.10
C MET A 44 4.75 4.81 0.15
N GLN A 45 5.10 4.56 1.41
CA GLN A 45 6.46 4.25 1.83
C GLN A 45 6.78 2.77 1.63
N SER A 46 8.00 2.45 1.19
CA SER A 46 8.48 1.06 1.14
C SER A 46 8.76 0.51 2.54
N THR A 47 8.40 -0.76 2.74
CA THR A 47 8.84 -1.55 3.90
C THR A 47 10.34 -1.92 3.84
N GLY A 48 10.97 -1.75 2.67
CA GLY A 48 12.32 -2.24 2.39
C GLY A 48 12.41 -3.75 2.13
N LEU A 49 11.30 -4.48 2.25
CA LEU A 49 11.22 -5.91 1.94
C LEU A 49 10.70 -6.13 0.53
N LYS A 50 11.01 -7.33 0.03
CA LYS A 50 10.50 -7.87 -1.22
C LYS A 50 9.72 -9.15 -0.95
N ASP A 51 8.65 -9.33 -1.71
CA ASP A 51 7.82 -10.52 -1.72
C ASP A 51 8.54 -11.72 -2.39
N LYS A 52 7.87 -12.87 -2.50
CA LYS A 52 8.46 -14.08 -3.11
C LYS A 52 8.82 -13.93 -4.58
N ASN A 53 8.18 -13.00 -5.28
CA ASN A 53 8.40 -12.70 -6.70
C ASN A 53 9.44 -11.57 -6.90
N GLY A 54 10.03 -11.04 -5.83
CA GLY A 54 11.02 -9.97 -5.88
C GLY A 54 10.43 -8.57 -6.03
N VAL A 55 9.11 -8.43 -5.89
CA VAL A 55 8.36 -7.15 -5.90
C VAL A 55 8.51 -6.49 -4.54
N GLY A 56 8.77 -5.17 -4.52
CA GLY A 56 8.87 -4.42 -3.27
C GLY A 56 7.51 -4.27 -2.60
N ILE A 57 7.47 -4.36 -1.28
CA ILE A 57 6.25 -4.20 -0.48
C ILE A 57 6.18 -2.77 0.06
N PHE A 58 5.06 -2.09 -0.16
CA PHE A 58 4.81 -0.70 0.18
C PHE A 58 3.55 -0.55 1.03
N ASP A 59 3.45 0.58 1.72
CA ASP A 59 2.20 1.05 2.32
C ASP A 59 1.04 1.03 1.31
N GLY A 60 -0.12 0.57 1.76
CA GLY A 60 -1.32 0.35 0.95
C GLY A 60 -1.31 -0.89 0.06
N ASP A 61 -0.25 -1.71 0.04
CA ASP A 61 -0.28 -2.99 -0.69
C ASP A 61 -1.24 -3.98 -0.04
N ILE A 62 -1.91 -4.77 -0.88
CA ILE A 62 -2.70 -5.94 -0.49
C ILE A 62 -1.80 -7.16 -0.67
N VAL A 63 -1.54 -7.87 0.43
CA VAL A 63 -0.55 -8.93 0.50
C VAL A 63 -1.21 -10.20 1.02
N LEU A 64 -0.99 -11.31 0.31
CA LEU A 64 -1.25 -12.65 0.85
C LEU A 64 -0.08 -13.06 1.72
N VAL A 65 -0.40 -13.46 2.96
CA VAL A 65 0.55 -13.95 3.94
C VAL A 65 0.36 -15.45 4.09
N ASN A 66 1.44 -16.20 3.88
CA ASN A 66 1.52 -17.62 4.17
C ASN A 66 2.59 -17.86 5.22
N VAL A 67 2.23 -18.56 6.30
CA VAL A 67 3.19 -19.02 7.30
C VAL A 67 2.69 -20.32 7.91
N SER A 68 3.57 -21.28 8.06
CA SER A 68 3.29 -22.53 8.76
C SER A 68 4.51 -22.87 9.60
N ASN A 69 4.51 -22.38 10.84
CA ASN A 69 5.60 -22.61 11.79
C ASN A 69 5.01 -23.05 13.15
N GLY A 70 5.85 -23.23 14.17
CA GLY A 70 5.41 -23.67 15.50
C GLY A 70 4.60 -22.64 16.31
N PHE A 71 4.40 -21.43 15.79
CA PHE A 71 3.73 -20.30 16.44
C PHE A 71 2.52 -19.79 15.65
N ASP A 72 2.66 -19.68 14.33
CA ASP A 72 1.69 -19.09 13.42
C ASP A 72 1.31 -20.08 12.30
N HIS A 73 0.02 -20.07 11.95
CA HIS A 73 -0.51 -20.86 10.83
C HIS A 73 -1.50 -20.01 10.02
N LEU A 74 -0.99 -19.33 8.99
CA LEU A 74 -1.76 -18.52 8.05
C LEU A 74 -1.68 -19.12 6.65
N VAL A 75 -2.82 -19.27 5.99
CA VAL A 75 -2.91 -19.81 4.63
C VAL A 75 -3.64 -18.80 3.77
N ASN A 76 -2.92 -18.18 2.84
CA ASN A 76 -3.41 -17.11 1.96
C ASN A 76 -4.17 -16.03 2.74
N GLU A 77 -3.66 -15.66 3.92
CA GLU A 77 -4.27 -14.63 4.74
C GLU A 77 -4.16 -13.29 4.01
N LYS A 78 -5.31 -12.71 3.64
CA LYS A 78 -5.35 -11.46 2.88
C LYS A 78 -5.21 -10.28 3.84
N THR A 79 -4.18 -9.47 3.62
CA THR A 79 -3.82 -8.36 4.50
C THR A 79 -3.62 -7.05 3.73
N ILE A 80 -3.75 -5.92 4.43
CA ILE A 80 -3.31 -4.60 3.94
C ILE A 80 -2.06 -4.18 4.69
N VAL A 81 -1.04 -3.72 3.96
CA VAL A 81 0.13 -3.09 4.54
C VAL A 81 -0.21 -1.66 4.94
N GLN A 82 -0.02 -1.31 6.21
CA GLN A 82 -0.33 0.03 6.73
C GLN A 82 0.42 0.31 8.03
N GLU A 83 0.37 1.55 8.52
CA GLU A 83 0.89 1.91 9.85
C GLU A 83 0.13 1.13 10.94
N SER A 84 0.88 0.66 11.93
CA SER A 84 0.30 -0.04 13.08
C SER A 84 -0.41 0.93 14.02
N GLY A 85 -1.55 0.50 14.57
CA GLY A 85 -2.20 1.24 15.67
C GLY A 85 -1.53 1.06 17.04
N PHE A 86 -0.60 0.11 17.17
CA PHE A 86 -0.05 -0.32 18.46
C PHE A 86 1.48 -0.36 18.50
N HIS A 87 2.14 -0.32 17.35
CA HIS A 87 3.58 -0.54 17.19
C HIS A 87 4.19 0.55 16.32
N SER A 88 5.52 0.65 16.30
CA SER A 88 6.20 1.51 15.34
C SER A 88 6.41 0.77 14.02
N GLY A 89 6.09 1.43 12.91
CA GLY A 89 6.34 0.94 11.56
C GLY A 89 5.11 0.35 10.87
N LEU A 90 5.36 -0.20 9.68
CA LEU A 90 4.33 -0.82 8.84
C LEU A 90 4.07 -2.28 9.26
N ILE A 91 2.80 -2.67 9.24
CA ILE A 91 2.29 -4.01 9.56
C ILE A 91 1.40 -4.50 8.42
N CYS A 92 1.15 -5.82 8.38
CA CYS A 92 0.10 -6.44 7.59
C CYS A 92 -1.14 -6.60 8.47
N LYS A 93 -2.21 -5.85 8.20
CA LYS A 93 -3.49 -6.01 8.90
C LYS A 93 -4.39 -6.99 8.16
N SER A 94 -4.79 -8.07 8.81
CA SER A 94 -5.74 -9.04 8.26
C SER A 94 -7.10 -8.39 7.96
N LEU A 95 -7.61 -8.65 6.77
CA LEU A 95 -8.95 -8.23 6.36
C LEU A 95 -10.04 -9.07 7.05
N ALA A 96 -9.76 -10.36 7.31
CA ALA A 96 -10.73 -11.27 7.92
C ALA A 96 -10.86 -11.08 9.45
N SER A 97 -9.73 -10.93 10.14
CA SER A 97 -9.68 -10.89 11.61
C SER A 97 -9.39 -9.52 12.19
N GLY A 98 -8.89 -8.58 11.38
CA GLY A 98 -8.39 -7.28 11.85
C GLY A 98 -7.06 -7.35 12.61
N MET A 99 -6.46 -8.53 12.77
CA MET A 99 -5.19 -8.73 13.48
C MET A 99 -4.03 -8.07 12.73
N GLU A 100 -3.09 -7.48 13.48
CA GLU A 100 -1.87 -6.89 12.94
C GLU A 100 -0.70 -7.87 13.03
N TYR A 101 -0.07 -8.14 11.89
CA TYR A 101 1.15 -8.96 11.78
C TYR A 101 2.32 -8.07 11.39
N ARG A 102 3.44 -8.16 12.11
CA ARG A 102 4.63 -7.38 11.74
C ARG A 102 5.18 -7.84 10.40
N VAL A 103 5.58 -6.88 9.57
CA VAL A 103 6.27 -7.15 8.31
C VAL A 103 7.76 -7.31 8.61
N PHE A 104 8.26 -8.55 8.61
CA PHE A 104 9.69 -8.81 8.82
C PHE A 104 10.14 -10.07 8.10
N LYS A 105 11.42 -10.10 7.70
CA LYS A 105 12.05 -11.26 7.07
C LYS A 105 13.07 -11.87 8.03
N HIS A 106 12.73 -13.02 8.62
CA HIS A 106 13.64 -13.76 9.49
C HIS A 106 13.69 -15.24 9.11
N LYS A 107 14.90 -15.79 8.98
CA LYS A 107 15.16 -17.16 8.48
C LYS A 107 14.46 -18.29 9.25
N LYS A 108 14.00 -18.04 10.48
CA LYS A 108 13.37 -19.05 11.35
C LYS A 108 11.84 -18.96 11.42
N MET A 109 11.26 -17.93 10.78
CA MET A 109 9.84 -17.61 10.96
C MET A 109 9.01 -17.97 9.72
N ASP A 110 9.66 -18.30 8.59
CA ASP A 110 9.04 -18.85 7.38
C ASP A 110 7.79 -18.10 6.86
N TYR A 111 7.79 -16.77 7.04
CA TYR A 111 6.78 -15.90 6.43
C TYR A 111 7.06 -15.74 4.95
N GLU A 112 6.08 -16.09 4.13
CA GLU A 112 6.01 -15.79 2.71
C GLU A 112 4.97 -14.71 2.44
N TYR A 113 5.37 -13.73 1.63
CA TYR A 113 4.52 -12.63 1.21
C TYR A 113 4.36 -12.68 -0.30
N GLU A 114 3.16 -12.35 -0.77
CA GLU A 114 2.85 -12.14 -2.19
C GLU A 114 1.98 -10.90 -2.35
N VAL A 115 2.49 -9.90 -3.06
CA VAL A 115 1.71 -8.71 -3.39
C VAL A 115 0.71 -9.08 -4.47
N ILE A 116 -0.58 -8.90 -4.20
CA ILE A 116 -1.67 -9.20 -5.15
C ILE A 116 -2.39 -7.97 -5.68
N GLY A 117 -2.06 -6.78 -5.16
CA GLY A 117 -2.64 -5.52 -5.58
C GLY A 117 -2.39 -4.41 -4.56
N ASN A 118 -3.08 -3.28 -4.69
CA ASN A 118 -3.07 -2.22 -3.69
C ASN A 118 -4.46 -1.57 -3.55
N ILE A 119 -4.67 -0.85 -2.44
CA ILE A 119 -5.97 -0.24 -2.11
C ILE A 119 -6.46 0.83 -3.10
N TYR A 120 -5.59 1.30 -4.00
CA TYR A 120 -5.92 2.36 -4.96
C TYR A 120 -6.30 1.82 -6.34
N GLU A 121 -5.60 0.78 -6.80
CA GLU A 121 -5.82 0.16 -8.10
C GLU A 121 -6.76 -1.03 -8.05
N ASN A 122 -6.89 -1.68 -6.88
CA ASN A 122 -7.56 -2.98 -6.74
C ASN A 122 -8.61 -2.99 -5.63
N SER A 123 -9.58 -2.06 -5.68
CA SER A 123 -10.65 -1.98 -4.69
C SER A 123 -11.48 -3.26 -4.60
N GLU A 124 -11.61 -4.00 -5.70
CA GLU A 124 -12.30 -5.30 -5.79
C GLU A 124 -11.69 -6.37 -4.87
N LEU A 125 -10.42 -6.24 -4.49
CA LEU A 125 -9.76 -7.19 -3.60
C LEU A 125 -10.13 -6.99 -2.13
N LEU A 126 -10.76 -5.85 -1.79
CA LEU A 126 -11.18 -5.50 -0.43
C LEU A 126 -12.57 -6.01 -0.07
N GLU A 127 -13.37 -6.39 -1.08
CA GLU A 127 -14.71 -6.93 -0.86
C GLU A 127 -14.61 -8.38 -0.35
N GLU A 128 -15.39 -8.72 0.68
CA GLU A 128 -15.53 -10.11 1.12
C GLU A 128 -16.17 -10.93 0.00
N GLN A 129 -15.54 -12.05 -0.36
CA GLN A 129 -16.24 -13.09 -1.11
C GLN A 129 -17.32 -13.67 -0.18
N ARG A 130 -18.54 -13.17 -0.34
CA ARG A 130 -19.74 -13.71 0.32
C ARG A 130 -20.00 -15.17 -0.05
#